data_AF-A0A0D0NAN2-F1
#
_entry.id   AF-A0A0D0NAN2-F1
#
_cell.length_a   1.000
_cell.length_b   1.000
_cell.length_c   1.000
_cell.angle_alpha   90.00
_cell.angle_beta   90.00
_cell.angle_gamma   90.00
#
_symmetry.space_group_name_H-M   'P 1'
#
loop_
_entity.id
_entity.type
_entity.pdbx_description
1 polymer ?
#
loop_
_entity_poly.entity_id
_entity_poly.type
_entity_poly.pdbx_seq_one_letter_code
_entity_poly.pdbx_strand_id
1 'polypeptide(L)'
;MSNTPVKPESLSEYLAHLPMTDEQRAELAGCKSFSELHERLSSSTFDAPEEAAQASVGRRLTLSTAEELADAEMLGLDASGRVCLKATPPIRRTKVVPEPWRTNILVRGWRRLTGRTNPPKPPKDERVLPHARWRTVGSIRRYILLILMLGQTIVAGWYMKGIMPYQGWSLVDLDEVLHQPLSQTATQVLPYALQTSILILFGILFCWVSAGFWTAL
;
A
#
# COMPACT_ATOMS: atom_id res chain seq x y z
N MET A 1 -4.63 -21.84 -27.19
CA MET A 1 -3.95 -22.95 -27.89
C MET A 1 -2.49 -22.87 -27.51
N SER A 2 -1.99 -23.78 -26.67
CA SER A 2 -0.56 -23.83 -26.34
C SER A 2 0.18 -24.41 -27.54
N ASN A 3 0.82 -23.55 -28.33
CA ASN A 3 1.84 -23.98 -29.29
C ASN A 3 3.07 -24.39 -28.49
N THR A 4 3.10 -25.62 -27.99
CA THR A 4 4.36 -26.21 -27.54
C THR A 4 5.16 -26.51 -28.80
N PRO A 5 6.31 -25.86 -29.03
CA PRO A 5 7.13 -26.20 -30.19
C PRO A 5 7.54 -27.67 -30.10
N VAL A 6 7.49 -28.37 -31.24
CA VAL A 6 7.92 -29.77 -31.35
C VAL A 6 9.40 -29.84 -30.96
N LYS A 7 9.73 -30.71 -30.01
CA LYS A 7 11.12 -30.94 -29.61
C LYS A 7 11.80 -31.69 -30.76
N PRO A 8 12.94 -31.21 -31.30
CA PRO A 8 13.63 -31.91 -32.37
C PRO A 8 14.09 -33.28 -31.85
N GLU A 9 13.77 -34.34 -32.60
CA GLU A 9 14.11 -35.71 -32.23
C GLU A 9 15.54 -36.07 -32.65
N SER A 10 16.10 -35.33 -33.62
CA SER A 10 17.43 -35.58 -34.19
C SER A 10 18.31 -34.31 -34.29
N LEU A 11 19.63 -34.52 -34.32
CA LEU A 11 20.63 -33.44 -34.48
C LEU A 11 20.51 -32.74 -35.83
N SER A 12 20.23 -33.49 -36.90
CA SER A 12 20.06 -32.96 -38.25
C SER A 12 18.84 -32.05 -38.35
N GLU A 13 17.72 -32.44 -37.74
CA GLU A 13 16.52 -31.62 -37.65
C GLU A 13 16.79 -30.33 -36.87
N TYR A 14 17.48 -30.41 -35.73
CA TYR A 14 17.86 -29.23 -34.96
C TYR A 14 18.75 -28.26 -35.77
N LEU A 15 19.75 -28.77 -36.49
CA LEU A 15 20.64 -27.99 -37.36
C LEU A 15 19.91 -27.36 -38.56
N ALA A 16 18.84 -27.99 -39.05
CA ALA A 16 18.02 -27.44 -40.13
C ALA A 16 17.23 -26.19 -39.68
N HIS A 17 16.87 -26.10 -38.40
CA HIS A 17 16.17 -24.94 -37.83
C HIS A 17 17.08 -23.74 -37.54
N LEU A 18 18.40 -23.94 -37.50
CA LEU A 18 19.34 -22.86 -37.24
C LEU A 18 19.67 -22.09 -38.53
N PRO A 19 19.53 -20.76 -38.52
CA PRO A 19 19.85 -19.92 -39.67
C PRO A 19 21.38 -19.73 -39.77
N MET A 20 22.06 -20.71 -40.35
CA MET A 20 23.51 -20.74 -40.56
C MET A 20 23.84 -21.13 -42.00
N THR A 21 25.06 -20.80 -42.45
CA THR A 21 25.56 -21.18 -43.78
C THR A 21 25.73 -22.70 -43.89
N ASP A 22 25.62 -23.24 -45.11
CA ASP A 22 25.72 -24.68 -45.35
C ASP A 22 27.08 -25.28 -44.92
N GLU A 23 28.16 -24.51 -45.02
CA GLU A 23 29.51 -24.89 -44.57
C GLU A 23 29.55 -25.12 -43.05
N GLN A 24 29.11 -24.13 -42.26
CA GLN A 24 29.00 -24.25 -40.80
C GLN A 24 28.08 -25.40 -40.39
N ARG A 25 27.01 -25.64 -41.15
CA ARG A 25 26.10 -26.76 -40.88
C ARG A 25 26.81 -28.10 -41.11
N ALA A 26 27.61 -28.22 -42.16
CA ALA A 26 28.38 -29.43 -42.45
C ALA A 26 29.44 -29.71 -41.37
N GLU A 27 30.10 -28.68 -40.84
CA GLU A 27 31.06 -28.82 -39.73
C GLU A 27 30.40 -29.35 -38.45
N LEU A 28 29.20 -28.87 -38.14
CA LEU A 28 28.44 -29.26 -36.95
C LEU A 28 27.68 -30.58 -37.13
N ALA A 29 27.44 -31.01 -38.36
CA ALA A 29 26.79 -32.29 -38.66
C ALA A 29 27.61 -33.52 -38.20
N GLY A 30 28.92 -33.34 -37.96
CA GLY A 30 29.80 -34.38 -37.44
C GLY A 30 29.69 -34.63 -35.92
N CYS A 31 28.94 -33.80 -35.18
CA CYS A 31 28.75 -33.96 -33.74
C CYS A 31 27.86 -35.18 -33.43
N LYS A 32 28.21 -35.94 -32.39
CA LYS A 32 27.50 -37.18 -32.01
C LYS A 32 26.42 -36.96 -30.98
N SER A 33 26.47 -35.86 -30.24
CA SER A 33 25.51 -35.50 -29.18
C SER A 33 25.14 -34.02 -29.22
N PHE A 34 24.01 -33.69 -28.59
CA PHE A 34 23.59 -32.28 -28.41
C PHE A 34 24.57 -31.50 -27.53
N SER A 35 25.18 -32.13 -26.53
CA SER A 35 26.19 -31.48 -25.69
C SER A 35 27.40 -31.04 -26.53
N GLU A 36 27.96 -31.94 -27.35
CA GLU A 36 29.11 -31.63 -28.21
C GLU A 36 28.78 -30.51 -29.21
N LEU A 37 27.59 -30.55 -29.81
CA LEU A 37 27.12 -29.50 -30.71
C LEU A 37 27.08 -28.14 -30.00
N HIS A 38 26.52 -28.09 -28.80
CA HIS A 38 26.39 -26.85 -28.05
C HIS A 38 27.75 -26.34 -27.54
N GLU A 39 28.65 -27.23 -27.14
CA GLU A 39 30.03 -26.88 -26.76
C GLU A 39 30.80 -26.26 -27.92
N ARG A 40 30.66 -26.81 -29.14
CA ARG A 40 31.25 -26.21 -30.35
C ARG A 40 30.66 -24.85 -30.66
N LEU A 41 29.35 -24.68 -30.53
CA LEU A 41 28.71 -23.38 -30.71
C LEU A 41 29.15 -22.34 -29.67
N SER A 42 29.40 -22.74 -28.41
CA SER A 42 29.92 -21.84 -27.36
C SER A 42 31.44 -21.72 -27.35
N SER A 43 32.16 -22.52 -28.13
CA SER A 43 33.63 -22.65 -28.06
C SER A 43 34.13 -22.90 -26.64
N SER A 44 33.39 -23.68 -25.85
CA SER A 44 33.63 -23.95 -24.42
C SER A 44 33.07 -25.33 -24.07
N THR A 45 33.76 -26.06 -23.21
CA THR A 45 33.39 -27.41 -22.75
C THR A 45 32.71 -27.36 -21.39
N PHE A 46 31.71 -28.21 -21.15
CA PHE A 46 30.95 -28.25 -19.91
C PHE A 46 30.61 -29.69 -19.52
N ASP A 47 30.69 -30.00 -18.22
CA ASP A 47 30.34 -31.33 -17.72
C ASP A 47 28.83 -31.61 -17.80
N ALA A 48 28.00 -30.56 -17.71
CA ALA A 48 26.55 -30.65 -17.74
C ALA A 48 25.97 -30.24 -19.11
N PRO A 49 25.06 -31.03 -19.71
CA PRO A 49 24.48 -30.73 -21.01
C PRO A 49 23.62 -29.46 -21.02
N GLU A 50 23.00 -29.11 -19.88
CA GLU A 50 22.19 -27.88 -19.76
C GLU A 50 23.07 -26.62 -19.80
N GLU A 51 24.26 -26.68 -19.22
CA GLU A 51 25.21 -25.56 -19.21
C GLU A 51 25.77 -25.32 -20.62
N ALA A 52 26.12 -26.39 -21.36
CA ALA A 52 26.52 -26.29 -22.77
C ALA A 52 25.41 -25.64 -23.61
N ALA A 53 24.16 -26.12 -23.45
CA ALA A 53 23.01 -25.57 -24.16
C ALA A 53 22.82 -24.07 -23.84
N GLN A 54 22.94 -23.67 -22.58
CA GLN A 54 22.82 -22.28 -22.15
C GLN A 54 23.96 -21.40 -22.66
N ALA A 55 25.20 -21.89 -22.64
CA ALA A 55 26.37 -21.15 -23.14
C ALA A 55 26.26 -20.87 -24.65
N SER A 56 25.69 -21.80 -25.42
CA SER A 56 25.49 -21.61 -26.86
C SER A 56 24.39 -20.59 -27.21
N VAL A 57 23.57 -20.12 -26.26
CA VAL A 57 22.45 -19.18 -26.52
C VAL A 57 22.94 -17.88 -27.16
N GLY A 58 24.03 -17.31 -26.66
CA GLY A 58 24.58 -16.06 -27.21
C GLY A 58 24.99 -16.20 -28.68
N ARG A 59 25.64 -17.31 -29.04
CA ARG A 59 26.00 -17.59 -30.43
C ARG A 59 24.75 -17.78 -31.29
N ARG A 60 23.75 -18.53 -30.81
CA ARG A 60 22.50 -18.77 -31.54
C ARG A 60 21.69 -17.50 -31.80
N LEU A 61 21.64 -16.58 -30.84
CA LEU A 61 21.00 -15.27 -31.00
C LEU A 61 21.71 -14.39 -32.03
N THR A 62 23.00 -14.61 -32.26
CA THR A 62 23.82 -13.79 -33.16
C THR A 62 24.03 -14.37 -34.55
N LEU A 63 23.54 -15.59 -34.85
CA LEU A 63 23.80 -16.25 -36.14
C LEU A 63 23.15 -15.55 -37.36
N SER A 64 22.00 -14.90 -37.21
CA SER A 64 21.33 -14.19 -38.32
C SER A 64 20.74 -12.86 -37.90
N THR A 65 20.16 -12.80 -36.71
CA THR A 65 19.46 -11.62 -36.20
C THR A 65 20.39 -10.67 -35.44
N ALA A 66 21.71 -10.86 -35.47
CA ALA A 66 22.66 -10.04 -34.71
C ALA A 66 22.55 -8.55 -35.02
N GLU A 67 22.49 -8.20 -36.30
CA GLU A 67 22.43 -6.81 -36.77
C GLU A 67 21.09 -6.17 -36.41
N GLU A 68 19.97 -6.83 -36.72
CA GLU A 68 18.62 -6.36 -36.36
C GLU A 68 18.40 -6.22 -34.85
N LEU A 69 18.92 -7.17 -34.05
CA LEU A 69 18.79 -7.13 -32.58
C LEU A 69 19.72 -6.10 -31.95
N ALA A 70 20.87 -5.82 -32.57
CA ALA A 70 21.78 -4.77 -32.14
C ALA A 70 21.19 -3.38 -32.43
N ASP A 71 20.66 -3.18 -33.65
CA ASP A 71 20.00 -1.94 -34.07
C ASP A 71 18.76 -1.64 -33.21
N ALA A 72 18.02 -2.67 -32.80
CA ALA A 72 16.86 -2.53 -31.91
C ALA A 72 17.23 -2.43 -30.42
N GLU A 73 18.51 -2.40 -30.06
CA GLU A 73 19.03 -2.46 -28.68
C GLU A 73 18.41 -3.59 -27.83
N MET A 74 17.98 -4.68 -28.47
CA MET A 74 17.24 -5.77 -27.82
C MET A 74 18.15 -6.75 -27.09
N LEU A 75 19.47 -6.71 -27.35
CA LEU A 75 20.45 -7.49 -26.61
C LEU A 75 20.87 -6.76 -25.33
N GLY A 76 20.95 -7.52 -24.25
CA GLY A 76 21.48 -7.08 -22.97
C GLY A 76 22.38 -8.13 -22.37
N LEU A 77 23.03 -7.78 -21.26
CA LEU A 77 23.73 -8.74 -20.42
C LEU A 77 22.89 -8.99 -19.17
N ASP A 78 22.78 -10.25 -18.78
CA ASP A 78 22.19 -10.60 -17.50
C ASP A 78 23.17 -10.30 -16.34
N ALA A 79 22.72 -10.53 -15.10
CA ALA A 79 23.55 -10.32 -13.91
C ALA A 79 24.81 -11.21 -13.85
N SER A 80 24.88 -12.25 -14.69
CA SER A 80 26.00 -13.19 -14.81
C SER A 80 26.87 -12.90 -16.04
N GLY A 81 26.63 -11.80 -16.77
CA GLY A 81 27.40 -11.41 -17.95
C GLY A 81 27.06 -12.18 -19.23
N ARG A 82 25.93 -12.89 -19.28
CA ARG A 82 25.47 -13.67 -20.45
C ARG A 82 24.55 -12.83 -21.33
N VAL A 83 24.63 -13.06 -22.64
CA VAL A 83 23.77 -12.38 -23.63
C VAL A 83 22.31 -12.81 -23.45
N CYS A 84 21.41 -11.85 -23.25
CA CYS A 84 19.98 -12.08 -23.10
C CYS A 84 19.14 -11.09 -23.93
N LEU A 85 17.91 -11.47 -24.25
CA LEU A 85 16.94 -10.60 -24.92
C LEU A 85 16.20 -9.74 -23.89
N LYS A 86 16.07 -8.44 -24.16
CA LYS A 86 15.22 -7.49 -23.41
C LYS A 86 13.74 -7.68 -23.74
N ALA A 87 13.24 -8.93 -23.66
CA ALA A 87 11.85 -9.27 -23.95
C ALA A 87 10.87 -8.77 -22.88
N THR A 88 11.35 -8.61 -21.64
CA THR A 88 10.51 -8.22 -20.49
C THR A 88 10.68 -6.73 -20.20
N PRO A 89 9.59 -5.94 -20.09
CA PRO A 89 9.69 -4.56 -19.64
C PRO A 89 10.31 -4.49 -18.24
N PRO A 90 11.02 -3.40 -17.90
CA PRO A 90 11.69 -3.29 -16.62
C PRO A 90 10.69 -3.43 -15.46
N ILE A 91 10.92 -4.41 -14.60
CA ILE A 91 10.05 -4.73 -13.48
C ILE A 91 10.15 -3.61 -12.43
N ARG A 92 9.16 -2.71 -12.37
CA ARG A 92 9.00 -1.73 -11.29
C ARG A 92 8.06 -2.28 -10.22
N ARG A 93 8.60 -2.93 -9.17
CA ARG A 93 7.79 -3.38 -8.03
C ARG A 93 7.50 -2.23 -7.07
N THR A 94 6.23 -1.98 -6.79
CA THR A 94 5.82 -1.17 -5.64
C THR A 94 6.19 -1.91 -4.35
N LYS A 95 6.76 -1.20 -3.37
CA LYS A 95 7.10 -1.79 -2.06
C LYS A 95 5.84 -2.35 -1.41
N VAL A 96 5.88 -3.61 -0.97
CA VAL A 96 4.79 -4.30 -0.25
C VAL A 96 4.93 -4.09 1.28
N VAL A 97 5.66 -3.05 1.70
CA VAL A 97 5.84 -2.76 3.12
C VAL A 97 4.50 -2.24 3.66
N PRO A 98 3.95 -2.83 4.73
CA PRO A 98 2.70 -2.35 5.31
C PRO A 98 2.86 -0.90 5.75
N GLU A 99 1.85 -0.08 5.47
CA GLU A 99 1.82 1.26 6.05
C GLU A 99 1.71 1.14 7.58
N PRO A 100 2.53 1.90 8.34
CA PRO A 100 2.48 1.85 9.80
C PRO A 100 1.10 2.32 10.28
N TRP A 101 0.43 1.48 11.07
CA TRP A 101 -0.88 1.79 11.65
C TRP A 101 -0.75 2.94 12.66
N ARG A 102 -1.23 4.13 12.29
CA ARG A 102 -1.18 5.34 13.14
C ARG A 102 -2.58 5.79 13.49
N THR A 103 -3.07 5.40 14.67
CA THR A 103 -4.40 5.77 15.18
C THR A 103 -4.43 7.13 15.86
N ASN A 104 -3.31 7.59 16.41
CA ASN A 104 -3.26 8.83 17.17
C ASN A 104 -3.49 10.05 16.24
N ILE A 105 -4.60 10.74 16.47
CA ILE A 105 -5.07 11.89 15.70
C ILE A 105 -4.09 13.08 15.83
N LEU A 106 -3.50 13.28 17.02
CA LEU A 106 -2.57 14.38 17.30
C LEU A 106 -1.26 14.22 16.54
N VAL A 107 -0.66 13.02 16.61
CA VAL A 107 0.58 12.70 15.89
C VAL A 107 0.39 12.84 14.38
N ARG A 108 -0.80 12.46 13.88
CA ARG A 108 -1.17 12.60 12.47
C ARG A 108 -1.31 14.06 12.06
N GLY A 109 -1.94 14.89 12.90
CA GLY A 109 -2.07 16.35 12.67
C GLY A 109 -0.71 17.05 12.65
N TRP A 110 0.11 16.83 13.68
CA TRP A 110 1.45 17.43 13.80
C TRP A 110 2.37 17.09 12.63
N ARG A 111 2.31 15.83 12.18
CA ARG A 111 3.07 15.34 11.03
C ARG A 111 2.64 16.00 9.71
N ARG A 112 1.34 16.26 9.56
CA ARG A 112 0.79 16.98 8.39
C ARG A 112 1.30 18.41 8.35
N LEU A 113 1.40 19.05 9.51
CA LEU A 113 1.91 20.41 9.64
C LEU A 113 3.43 20.48 9.39
N THR A 114 4.18 19.46 9.81
CA THR A 114 5.65 19.37 9.65
C THR A 114 6.10 18.78 8.31
N GLY A 115 5.20 18.63 7.34
CA GLY A 115 5.53 18.17 5.97
C GLY A 115 5.94 16.70 5.84
N ARG A 116 5.96 15.94 6.94
CA ARG A 116 6.36 14.51 6.97
C ARG A 116 5.21 13.59 6.53
N THR A 117 4.63 13.86 5.36
CA THR A 117 3.48 13.12 4.83
C THR A 117 3.83 11.69 4.39
N ASN A 118 2.82 10.83 4.27
CA ASN A 118 3.00 9.49 3.71
C ASN A 118 3.34 9.57 2.21
N PRO A 119 4.05 8.56 1.65
CA PRO A 119 4.32 8.51 0.22
C PRO A 119 3.03 8.66 -0.62
N PRO A 120 3.12 9.29 -1.81
CA PRO A 120 1.96 9.50 -2.65
C PRO A 120 1.32 8.16 -3.02
N LYS A 121 -0.01 8.13 -3.03
CA LYS A 121 -0.76 6.94 -3.44
C LYS A 121 -0.42 6.61 -4.89
N PRO A 122 -0.41 5.31 -5.26
CA PRO A 122 -0.25 4.93 -6.66
C PRO A 122 -1.31 5.62 -7.53
N PRO A 123 -0.99 5.94 -8.80
CA PRO A 123 -1.95 6.55 -9.71
C PRO A 123 -3.20 5.66 -9.79
N LYS A 124 -4.37 6.29 -9.78
CA LYS A 124 -5.63 5.57 -9.83
C LYS A 124 -5.75 4.90 -11.19
N ASP A 125 -5.88 3.59 -11.20
CA ASP A 125 -6.24 2.85 -12.40
C ASP A 125 -7.74 3.04 -12.63
N GLU A 126 -8.11 3.76 -13.69
CA GLU A 126 -9.50 4.05 -14.07
C GLU A 126 -10.29 2.77 -14.41
N ARG A 127 -9.59 1.64 -14.59
CA ARG A 127 -10.19 0.31 -14.78
C ARG A 127 -10.75 -0.30 -13.50
N VAL A 128 -10.51 0.31 -12.34
CA VAL A 128 -10.97 -0.18 -11.04
C VAL A 128 -12.37 0.33 -10.72
N LEU A 129 -13.20 -0.56 -10.17
CA LEU A 129 -14.59 -0.31 -9.77
C LEU A 129 -14.75 1.00 -8.95
N PRO A 130 -15.88 1.73 -9.12
CA PRO A 130 -16.13 2.97 -8.40
C PRO A 130 -16.17 2.74 -6.88
N HIS A 131 -15.80 3.78 -6.12
CA HIS A 131 -15.78 3.72 -4.66
C HIS A 131 -17.15 3.31 -4.08
N ALA A 132 -17.14 2.42 -3.09
CA ALA A 132 -18.35 1.94 -2.43
C ALA A 132 -19.14 3.07 -1.77
N ARG A 133 -20.32 3.39 -2.34
CA ARG A 133 -21.30 4.37 -1.84
C ARG A 133 -21.83 4.04 -0.43
N TRP A 134 -21.65 2.80 0.03
CA TRP A 134 -22.11 2.38 1.35
C TRP A 134 -21.32 3.04 2.49
N ARG A 135 -20.06 3.41 2.25
CA ARG A 135 -19.24 4.09 3.26
C ARG A 135 -19.78 5.49 3.58
N THR A 136 -20.22 6.22 2.54
CA THR A 136 -20.83 7.53 2.71
C THR A 136 -22.20 7.41 3.38
N VAL A 137 -23.04 6.47 2.95
CA VAL A 137 -24.35 6.23 3.59
C VAL A 137 -24.21 5.85 5.06
N GLY A 138 -23.27 4.96 5.40
CA GLY A 138 -22.99 4.59 6.80
C GLY A 138 -22.48 5.76 7.64
N SER A 139 -21.62 6.62 7.07
CA SER A 139 -21.15 7.82 7.77
C SER A 139 -22.28 8.83 8.01
N ILE A 140 -23.16 9.06 7.03
CA ILE A 140 -24.30 9.97 7.15
C ILE A 140 -25.23 9.51 8.27
N ARG A 141 -25.57 8.21 8.30
CA ARG A 141 -26.36 7.62 9.39
C ARG A 141 -25.73 7.91 10.75
N ARG A 142 -24.43 7.66 10.90
CA ARG A 142 -23.70 7.88 12.15
C ARG A 142 -23.72 9.37 12.56
N TYR A 143 -23.59 10.29 11.62
CA TYR A 143 -23.65 11.72 11.91
C TYR A 143 -25.04 12.19 12.32
N ILE A 144 -26.11 11.74 11.66
CA ILE A 144 -27.49 12.08 12.05
C ILE A 144 -27.76 11.64 13.48
N LEU A 145 -27.38 10.40 13.82
CA LEU A 145 -27.57 9.84 15.16
C LEU A 145 -26.73 10.55 16.22
N LEU A 146 -25.47 10.89 15.89
CA LEU A 146 -24.60 11.67 16.77
C LEU A 146 -25.20 13.05 17.04
N ILE A 147 -25.70 13.73 16.01
CA ILE A 147 -26.34 15.06 16.15
C ILE A 147 -27.60 14.95 17.01
N LEU A 148 -28.46 13.95 16.77
CA LEU A 148 -29.66 13.74 17.57
C LEU A 148 -29.32 13.47 19.04
N MET A 149 -28.29 12.65 19.29
CA MET A 149 -27.80 12.34 20.63
C MET A 149 -27.22 13.58 21.34
N LEU A 150 -26.37 14.34 20.66
CA LEU A 150 -25.76 15.54 21.23
C LEU A 150 -26.83 16.62 21.49
N GLY A 151 -27.75 16.80 20.54
CA GLY A 151 -28.86 17.72 20.64
C GLY A 151 -29.76 17.44 21.85
N GLN A 152 -30.24 16.19 22.01
CA GLN A 152 -31.05 15.84 23.17
C GLN A 152 -30.28 15.96 24.49
N THR A 153 -28.97 15.67 24.51
CA THR A 153 -28.13 15.82 25.71
C THR A 153 -28.01 17.28 26.12
N ILE A 154 -27.83 18.18 25.14
CA ILE A 154 -27.79 19.62 25.37
C ILE A 154 -29.14 20.13 25.88
N VAL A 155 -30.24 19.74 25.24
CA VAL A 155 -31.60 20.14 25.63
C VAL A 155 -31.91 19.63 27.05
N ALA A 156 -31.62 18.37 27.35
CA ALA A 156 -31.82 17.80 28.69
C ALA A 156 -30.95 18.49 29.75
N GLY A 157 -29.68 18.75 29.45
CA GLY A 157 -28.79 19.51 30.32
C GLY A 157 -29.27 20.94 30.55
N TRP A 158 -29.86 21.57 29.53
CA TRP A 158 -30.44 22.90 29.64
C TRP A 158 -31.69 22.92 30.53
N TYR A 159 -32.58 21.94 30.39
CA TYR A 159 -33.72 21.77 31.29
C TYR A 159 -33.30 21.47 32.73
N MET A 160 -32.31 20.59 32.95
CA MET A 160 -31.81 20.28 34.28
C MET A 160 -31.14 21.49 34.93
N LYS A 161 -30.38 22.29 34.16
CA LYS A 161 -29.84 23.58 34.63
C LYS A 161 -30.95 24.50 35.14
N GLY A 162 -32.11 24.53 34.49
CA GLY A 162 -33.26 25.35 34.87
C GLY A 162 -33.97 24.95 36.17
N ILE A 163 -33.72 23.75 36.70
CA ILE A 163 -34.34 23.26 37.95
C ILE A 163 -33.39 23.45 39.15
N MET A 164 -32.10 23.63 38.91
CA MET A 164 -31.12 23.71 40.01
C MET A 164 -31.13 25.09 40.68
N PRO A 165 -30.87 25.16 42.00
CA PRO A 165 -30.96 26.40 42.76
C PRO A 165 -29.81 27.40 42.47
N TYR A 166 -28.62 26.92 42.11
CA TYR A 166 -27.45 27.77 41.86
C TYR A 166 -27.27 28.05 40.36
N GLN A 167 -28.07 28.96 39.80
CA GLN A 167 -28.04 29.29 38.38
C GLN A 167 -27.12 30.48 38.08
N GLY A 168 -25.87 30.17 37.73
CA GLY A 168 -24.99 31.11 37.04
C GLY A 168 -23.64 31.33 37.71
N TRP A 169 -22.60 31.39 36.89
CA TRP A 169 -21.29 31.92 37.26
C TRP A 169 -21.28 33.47 37.31
N SER A 170 -22.42 34.11 37.01
CA SER A 170 -22.59 35.56 37.04
C SER A 170 -22.50 36.17 38.44
N LEU A 171 -22.66 35.36 39.49
CA LEU A 171 -22.58 35.78 40.89
C LEU A 171 -21.21 35.48 41.51
N VAL A 172 -20.29 34.92 40.72
CA VAL A 172 -18.90 34.66 41.11
C VAL A 172 -18.06 35.71 40.41
N ASP A 173 -17.87 36.85 41.06
CA ASP A 173 -16.97 37.89 40.55
C ASP A 173 -15.53 37.38 40.61
N LEU A 174 -14.97 37.09 39.43
CA LEU A 174 -13.60 36.59 39.25
C LEU A 174 -12.55 37.56 39.85
N ASP A 175 -12.87 38.85 39.87
CA ASP A 175 -12.04 39.90 40.47
C ASP A 175 -12.05 39.80 42.01
N GLU A 176 -13.19 39.45 42.60
CA GLU A 176 -13.34 39.32 44.06
C GLU A 176 -12.76 38.00 44.58
N VAL A 177 -12.92 36.92 43.82
CA VAL A 177 -12.29 35.60 44.04
C VAL A 177 -10.77 35.67 44.09
N LEU A 178 -10.15 36.61 43.35
CA LEU A 178 -8.70 36.77 43.30
C LEU A 178 -8.13 37.50 44.54
N HIS A 179 -8.96 38.31 45.21
CA HIS A 179 -8.54 39.13 46.36
C HIS A 179 -9.04 38.59 47.72
N GLN A 180 -9.97 37.63 47.73
CA GLN A 180 -10.51 37.02 48.94
C GLN A 180 -9.62 35.89 49.52
N PRO A 181 -9.68 35.63 50.84
CA PRO A 181 -8.97 34.52 51.45
C PRO A 181 -9.52 33.16 50.97
N LEU A 182 -8.61 32.22 50.68
CA LEU A 182 -8.88 30.91 50.06
C LEU A 182 -10.04 30.11 50.69
N SER A 183 -10.24 30.23 52.01
CA SER A 183 -11.29 29.51 52.74
C SER A 183 -12.70 30.02 52.42
N GLN A 184 -12.86 31.32 52.16
CA GLN A 184 -14.14 31.94 51.83
C GLN A 184 -14.50 31.71 50.36
N THR A 185 -13.50 31.78 49.49
CA THR A 185 -13.63 31.39 48.08
C THR A 185 -14.08 29.93 47.94
N ALA A 186 -13.51 29.04 48.75
CA ALA A 186 -13.87 27.63 48.71
C ALA A 186 -15.35 27.41 49.03
N THR A 187 -15.90 28.00 50.09
CA THR A 187 -17.30 27.81 50.46
C THR A 187 -18.28 28.44 49.47
N GLN A 188 -17.90 29.56 48.83
CA GLN A 188 -18.70 30.23 47.80
C GLN A 188 -18.72 29.47 46.48
N VAL A 189 -17.58 28.96 46.01
CA VAL A 189 -17.45 28.32 44.69
C VAL A 189 -17.82 26.84 44.72
N LEU A 190 -17.63 26.15 45.86
CA LEU A 190 -17.93 24.72 46.03
C LEU A 190 -19.32 24.28 45.52
N PRO A 191 -20.45 24.95 45.86
CA PRO A 191 -21.76 24.54 45.36
C PRO A 191 -21.89 24.65 43.83
N TYR A 192 -21.32 25.69 43.22
CA TYR A 192 -21.32 25.88 41.76
C TYR A 192 -20.41 24.88 41.05
N ALA A 193 -19.26 24.58 41.63
CA ALA A 193 -18.31 23.58 41.12
C ALA A 193 -18.92 22.18 41.16
N LEU A 194 -19.55 21.78 42.27
CA LEU A 194 -20.26 20.50 42.40
C LEU A 194 -21.40 20.40 41.39
N GLN A 195 -22.22 21.43 41.26
CA GLN A 195 -23.32 21.46 40.30
C GLN A 195 -22.83 21.31 38.86
N THR A 196 -21.77 22.03 38.50
CA THR A 196 -21.17 21.96 37.15
C THR A 196 -20.56 20.57 36.91
N SER A 197 -19.90 19.99 37.92
CA SER A 197 -19.36 18.63 37.87
C SER A 197 -20.45 17.58 37.64
N ILE A 198 -21.59 17.69 38.35
CA ILE A 198 -22.73 16.78 38.18
C ILE A 198 -23.33 16.90 36.77
N LEU A 199 -23.49 18.12 36.24
CA LEU A 199 -23.94 18.34 34.85
C LEU A 199 -22.98 17.72 33.83
N ILE A 200 -21.67 17.92 34.02
CA ILE A 200 -20.64 17.35 33.14
C ILE A 200 -20.67 15.83 33.21
N LEU A 201 -20.72 15.25 34.42
CA LEU A 201 -20.78 13.81 34.62
C LEU A 201 -22.04 13.21 34.00
N PHE A 202 -23.21 13.85 34.17
CA PHE A 202 -24.45 13.47 33.51
C PHE A 202 -24.29 13.47 31.99
N GLY A 203 -23.74 14.54 31.41
CA GLY A 203 -23.50 14.63 29.97
C GLY A 203 -22.56 13.54 29.45
N ILE A 204 -21.47 13.27 30.18
CA ILE A 204 -20.51 12.21 29.83
C ILE A 204 -21.16 10.83 29.93
N LEU A 205 -21.88 10.53 31.01
CA LEU A 205 -22.53 9.24 31.22
C LEU A 205 -23.63 9.00 30.19
N PHE A 206 -24.46 10.01 29.93
CA PHE A 206 -25.52 9.92 28.93
C PHE A 206 -24.95 9.74 27.51
N CYS A 207 -23.87 10.46 27.18
CA CYS A 207 -23.14 10.30 25.93
C CYS A 207 -22.50 8.91 25.82
N TRP A 208 -21.93 8.39 26.90
CA TRP A 208 -21.33 7.06 26.97
C TRP A 208 -22.36 5.94 26.76
N VAL A 209 -23.46 5.96 27.51
CA VAL A 209 -24.54 4.96 27.40
C VAL A 209 -25.16 5.00 26.00
N SER A 210 -25.42 6.21 25.49
CA SER A 210 -25.95 6.39 24.14
C SER A 210 -24.96 5.89 23.09
N ALA A 211 -23.68 6.24 23.19
CA ALA A 211 -22.64 5.77 22.28
C ALA A 211 -22.55 4.23 22.29
N GLY A 212 -22.59 3.62 23.48
CA GLY A 212 -22.62 2.16 23.65
C GLY A 212 -23.80 1.52 22.92
N PHE A 213 -25.01 2.05 23.12
CA PHE A 213 -26.23 1.62 22.41
C PHE A 213 -26.07 1.74 20.89
N TRP A 214 -25.55 2.87 20.39
CA TRP A 214 -25.37 3.10 18.96
C TRP A 214 -24.22 2.31 18.32
N THR A 215 -23.19 1.92 19.08
CA THR A 215 -22.11 1.07 18.59
C THR A 215 -22.48 -0.40 18.51
N ALA A 216 -23.52 -0.82 19.26
CA ALA A 216 -23.99 -2.20 19.26
C ALA A 216 -25.02 -2.52 18.14
N LEU A 217 -25.63 -1.50 17.52
CA LEU A 217 -26.66 -1.60 16.47
C LEU A 217 -26.10 -1.32 15.06
#